data_AF-A0A6N8J5G7-F1
#
_entry.id   AF-A0A6N8J5G7-F1
#
_cell.length_a   1.000
_cell.length_b   1.000
_cell.length_c   1.000
_cell.angle_alpha   90.00
_cell.angle_beta   90.00
_cell.angle_gamma   90.00
#
_symmetry.space_group_name_H-M   'P 1'
#
loop_
_entity.id
_entity.type
_entity.pdbx_description
1 polymer ?
#
loop_
_entity_poly.entity_id
_entity_poly.type
_entity_poly.pdbx_seq_one_letter_code
_entity_poly.pdbx_strand_id
1 'polypeptide(L)'
;MKPTPQQHSFRFNHLGIGDIQLGKRPEQLYGMLPFDHFMGRHTFDVFPATSLYHVFDGDLKCTIESRDTGLELRHLFASTNEEGFINRIFLYPREVNKHLVSRLSQLYGEPEICKSTVAGKLVGTQSLWVTEGETEVSLFSPVYETSINTVISFRFFYDVPALKDYLIAVSI
;
A
#
# COMPACT_ATOMS: atom_id res chain seq x y z
N MET A 1 -29.78 4.58 16.72
CA MET A 1 -28.42 3.98 16.71
C MET A 1 -27.69 4.52 15.49
N LYS A 2 -26.53 5.16 15.65
CA LYS A 2 -25.67 5.44 14.48
C LYS A 2 -25.18 4.09 13.96
N PRO A 3 -25.23 3.81 12.65
CA PRO A 3 -24.66 2.57 12.12
C PRO A 3 -23.18 2.53 12.49
N THR A 4 -22.76 1.44 13.12
CA THR A 4 -21.33 1.17 13.34
C THR A 4 -20.68 1.11 11.97
N PRO A 5 -19.57 1.84 11.72
CA PRO A 5 -18.81 1.67 10.49
C PRO A 5 -18.51 0.18 10.31
N GLN A 6 -18.92 -0.40 9.18
CA GLN A 6 -18.55 -1.78 8.89
C GLN A 6 -17.04 -1.78 8.65
N GLN A 7 -16.28 -2.34 9.59
CA GLN A 7 -14.85 -2.55 9.39
C GLN A 7 -14.69 -3.64 8.32
N HIS A 8 -14.09 -3.29 7.19
CA HIS A 8 -13.84 -4.24 6.11
C HIS A 8 -12.57 -5.05 6.41
N SER A 9 -12.69 -6.38 6.45
CA SER A 9 -11.57 -7.28 6.68
C SER A 9 -11.15 -7.96 5.38
N PHE A 10 -9.97 -7.63 4.87
CA PHE A 10 -9.43 -8.19 3.63
C PHE A 10 -8.19 -9.05 3.89
N ARG A 11 -7.88 -9.99 2.99
CA ARG A 11 -6.70 -10.85 3.12
C ARG A 11 -5.62 -10.46 2.12
N PHE A 12 -4.37 -10.40 2.56
CA PHE A 12 -3.22 -10.22 1.68
C PHE A 12 -3.03 -11.41 0.72
N ASN A 13 -2.61 -11.11 -0.50
CA ASN A 13 -2.15 -12.08 -1.47
C ASN A 13 -1.07 -11.45 -2.38
N HIS A 14 -0.57 -12.18 -3.36
CA HIS A 14 0.49 -11.70 -4.25
C HIS A 14 0.04 -10.63 -5.26
N LEU A 15 -1.28 -10.44 -5.46
CA LEU A 15 -1.86 -9.48 -6.41
C LEU A 15 -2.44 -8.24 -5.73
N GLY A 16 -2.48 -8.18 -4.39
CA GLY A 16 -3.10 -7.09 -3.63
C GLY A 16 -3.74 -7.56 -2.32
N ILE A 17 -4.91 -6.98 -1.99
CA ILE A 17 -5.65 -7.31 -0.77
C ILE A 17 -7.16 -7.54 -1.02
N GLY A 18 -7.66 -8.71 -0.62
CA GLY A 18 -9.08 -9.06 -0.80
C GLY A 18 -9.53 -8.89 -2.25
N ASP A 19 -10.53 -8.03 -2.47
CA ASP A 19 -11.07 -7.71 -3.79
C ASP A 19 -10.24 -6.67 -4.56
N ILE A 20 -9.37 -5.91 -3.89
CA ILE A 20 -8.51 -4.88 -4.49
C ILE A 20 -7.25 -5.56 -4.99
N GLN A 21 -7.20 -5.79 -6.29
CA GLN A 21 -6.13 -6.53 -6.95
C GLN A 21 -5.64 -5.74 -8.15
N LEU A 22 -4.37 -5.89 -8.46
CA LEU A 22 -3.78 -5.37 -9.67
C LEU A 22 -4.49 -5.94 -10.91
N GLY A 23 -4.64 -5.15 -11.98
CA GLY A 23 -5.37 -5.50 -13.19
C GLY A 23 -6.90 -5.33 -13.11
N LYS A 24 -7.47 -4.98 -11.95
CA LYS A 24 -8.89 -4.59 -11.82
C LYS A 24 -9.09 -3.10 -12.05
N ARG A 25 -10.31 -2.69 -12.36
CA ARG A 25 -10.69 -1.27 -12.42
C ARG A 25 -11.22 -0.79 -11.06
N PRO A 26 -10.77 0.36 -10.52
CA PRO A 26 -11.23 0.86 -9.22
C PRO A 26 -12.74 1.05 -9.12
N GLU A 27 -13.42 1.43 -10.21
CA GLU A 27 -14.86 1.67 -10.24
C GLU A 27 -15.68 0.40 -10.02
N GLN A 28 -15.07 -0.78 -10.16
CA GLN A 28 -15.69 -2.07 -9.90
C GLN A 28 -15.57 -2.48 -8.41
N LEU A 29 -14.88 -1.68 -7.59
CA LEU A 29 -14.58 -2.00 -6.20
C LEU A 29 -15.38 -1.09 -5.27
N TYR A 30 -16.25 -1.69 -4.45
CA TYR A 30 -17.02 -0.95 -3.46
C TYR A 30 -16.10 -0.30 -2.41
N GLY A 31 -16.28 1.00 -2.17
CA GLY A 31 -15.48 1.78 -1.22
C GLY A 31 -14.25 2.46 -1.81
N MET A 32 -13.92 2.20 -3.08
CA MET A 32 -12.89 2.96 -3.80
C MET A 32 -13.49 4.22 -4.44
N LEU A 33 -12.80 5.35 -4.28
CA LEU A 33 -13.15 6.64 -4.89
C LEU A 33 -11.92 7.26 -5.54
N PRO A 34 -12.11 8.09 -6.59
CA PRO A 34 -11.04 8.92 -7.13
C PRO A 34 -10.37 9.74 -6.03
N PHE A 35 -9.04 9.82 -6.05
CA PHE A 35 -8.25 10.51 -5.03
C PHE A 35 -8.64 12.00 -4.92
N ASP A 36 -9.02 12.64 -6.03
CA ASP A 36 -9.48 14.03 -6.02
C ASP A 36 -10.72 14.25 -5.14
N HIS A 37 -11.52 13.21 -4.86
CA HIS A 37 -12.68 13.29 -3.96
C HIS A 37 -12.31 13.04 -2.49
N PHE A 38 -11.07 12.65 -2.20
CA PHE A 38 -10.62 12.39 -0.85
C PHE A 38 -10.47 13.69 -0.05
N MET A 39 -11.15 13.78 1.10
CA MET A 39 -11.09 14.97 1.96
C MET A 39 -9.68 15.28 2.46
N GLY A 40 -8.85 14.25 2.68
CA GLY A 40 -7.46 14.39 3.12
C GLY A 40 -6.45 14.63 2.00
N ARG A 41 -6.87 14.81 0.74
CA ARG A 41 -5.94 14.86 -0.42
C ARG A 41 -4.79 15.87 -0.29
N HIS A 42 -5.01 16.98 0.42
CA HIS A 42 -4.04 18.06 0.60
C HIS A 42 -2.87 17.73 1.53
N THR A 43 -2.92 16.59 2.22
CA THR A 43 -1.83 16.12 3.09
C THR A 43 -0.91 15.14 2.37
N PHE A 44 -1.02 15.01 1.04
CA PHE A 44 -0.23 14.05 0.27
C PHE A 44 0.42 14.71 -0.94
N ASP A 45 1.69 14.36 -1.13
CA ASP A 45 2.41 14.59 -2.37
C ASP A 45 2.18 13.38 -3.27
N VAL A 46 1.67 13.63 -4.48
CA VAL A 46 1.27 12.60 -5.43
C VAL A 46 1.98 12.80 -6.76
N PHE A 47 2.65 11.75 -7.23
CA PHE A 47 3.29 11.70 -8.55
C PHE A 47 2.86 10.42 -9.28
N PRO A 48 2.62 10.44 -10.60
CA PRO A 48 2.79 11.58 -11.50
C PRO A 48 1.61 12.56 -11.55
N ALA A 49 0.40 12.14 -11.20
CA ALA A 49 -0.78 12.99 -11.17
C ALA A 49 -1.85 12.42 -10.24
N THR A 50 -2.61 13.27 -9.54
CA THR A 50 -3.67 12.86 -8.60
C THR A 50 -4.80 12.10 -9.29
N SER A 51 -5.09 12.43 -10.55
CA SER A 51 -6.13 11.79 -11.36
C SER A 51 -5.90 10.29 -11.62
N LEU A 52 -4.68 9.79 -11.43
CA LEU A 52 -4.33 8.39 -11.59
C LEU A 52 -4.47 7.59 -10.29
N TYR A 53 -4.88 8.23 -9.20
CA TYR A 53 -4.97 7.59 -7.89
C TYR A 53 -6.42 7.47 -7.44
N HIS A 54 -6.66 6.40 -6.70
CA HIS A 54 -7.89 6.13 -6.00
C HIS A 54 -7.56 5.82 -4.54
N VAL A 55 -8.48 6.16 -3.65
CA VAL A 55 -8.38 5.88 -2.22
C VAL A 55 -9.54 5.01 -1.79
N PHE A 56 -9.32 4.15 -0.82
CA PHE A 56 -10.42 3.49 -0.12
C PHE A 56 -10.90 4.37 1.04
N ASP A 57 -12.18 4.73 1.04
CA ASP A 57 -12.80 5.54 2.11
C ASP A 57 -13.60 4.65 3.05
N GLY A 58 -12.94 4.21 4.12
CA GLY A 58 -13.54 3.39 5.15
C GLY A 58 -12.51 2.80 6.11
N ASP A 59 -12.99 2.28 7.24
CA ASP A 59 -12.15 1.58 8.19
C ASP A 59 -11.74 0.20 7.63
N LEU A 60 -10.44 0.06 7.38
CA LEU A 60 -9.85 -1.11 6.76
C LEU A 60 -9.00 -1.90 7.75
N LYS A 61 -9.16 -3.22 7.68
CA LYS A 61 -8.32 -4.18 8.37
C LYS A 61 -7.86 -5.24 7.38
N CYS A 62 -6.58 -5.59 7.44
CA CYS A 62 -6.01 -6.57 6.54
C CYS A 62 -5.37 -7.72 7.30
N THR A 63 -5.68 -8.96 6.96
CA THR A 63 -5.06 -10.15 7.56
C THR A 63 -4.04 -10.77 6.62
N ILE A 64 -2.91 -11.19 7.16
CA ILE A 64 -1.89 -11.93 6.40
C ILE A 64 -2.15 -13.44 6.53
N GLU A 65 -2.40 -13.89 7.75
CA GLU A 65 -2.71 -15.29 8.06
C GLU A 65 -4.17 -15.49 8.48
N SER A 66 -4.66 -16.73 8.39
CA SER A 66 -6.03 -17.11 8.73
C SER A 66 -6.43 -16.84 10.19
N ARG A 67 -5.44 -16.70 11.10
CA ARG A 67 -5.63 -16.53 12.55
C ARG A 67 -4.93 -15.27 13.10
N ASP A 68 -4.70 -14.29 12.23
CA ASP A 68 -4.02 -13.05 12.57
C ASP A 68 -4.99 -12.03 13.20
N THR A 69 -4.49 -11.25 14.17
CA THR A 69 -5.22 -10.13 14.78
C THR A 69 -5.51 -8.99 13.80
N GLY A 70 -4.89 -9.02 12.61
CA GLY A 70 -5.05 -8.10 11.49
C GLY A 70 -4.25 -6.82 11.66
N LEU A 71 -3.96 -6.19 10.53
CA LEU A 71 -3.27 -4.93 10.35
C LEU A 71 -4.31 -3.85 10.06
N GLU A 72 -4.53 -2.93 10.99
CA GLU A 72 -5.38 -1.77 10.72
C GLU A 72 -4.66 -0.81 9.78
N LEU A 73 -5.37 -0.35 8.75
CA LEU A 73 -4.83 0.63 7.81
C LEU A 73 -5.36 2.02 8.13
N ARG A 74 -4.46 3.01 8.05
CA ARG A 74 -4.83 4.42 8.01
C ARG A 74 -5.30 4.82 6.61
N HIS A 75 -4.58 4.37 5.59
CA HIS A 75 -4.91 4.63 4.20
C HIS A 75 -4.63 3.41 3.31
N LEU A 76 -5.44 3.28 2.26
CA LEU A 76 -5.18 2.43 1.13
C LEU A 76 -5.35 3.26 -0.13
N PHE A 77 -4.31 3.27 -0.96
CA PHE A 77 -4.37 3.89 -2.28
C PHE A 77 -4.09 2.84 -3.35
N ALA A 78 -4.73 3.03 -4.50
CA ALA A 78 -4.42 2.28 -5.72
C ALA A 78 -4.17 3.28 -6.84
N SER A 79 -3.08 3.11 -7.58
CA SER A 79 -2.87 3.86 -8.82
C SER A 79 -3.35 3.05 -10.01
N THR A 80 -3.71 3.74 -11.07
CA THR A 80 -4.12 3.14 -12.35
C THR A 80 -3.13 3.48 -13.46
N ASN A 81 -2.99 2.57 -14.41
CA ASN A 81 -2.33 2.85 -15.69
C ASN A 81 -3.24 3.67 -16.63
N GLU A 82 -2.76 3.94 -17.84
CA GLU A 82 -3.44 4.76 -18.86
C GLU A 82 -4.77 4.14 -19.34
N GLU A 83 -4.92 2.82 -19.17
CA GLU A 83 -6.13 2.06 -19.51
C GLU A 83 -7.15 1.97 -18.35
N GLY A 84 -6.84 2.61 -17.22
CA GLY A 84 -7.68 2.67 -16.02
C GLY A 84 -7.60 1.44 -15.12
N PHE A 85 -6.64 0.54 -15.33
CA PHE A 85 -6.46 -0.65 -14.49
C PHE A 85 -5.46 -0.40 -13.37
N ILE A 86 -5.76 -0.95 -12.19
CA ILE A 86 -4.90 -0.86 -11.01
C ILE A 86 -3.54 -1.47 -11.33
N ASN A 87 -2.48 -0.69 -11.13
CA ASN A 87 -1.13 -1.09 -11.46
C ASN A 87 -0.14 -0.96 -10.30
N ARG A 88 -0.50 -0.20 -9.25
CA ARG A 88 0.13 -0.27 -7.93
C ARG A 88 -0.88 -0.11 -6.81
N ILE A 89 -0.55 -0.67 -5.66
CA ILE A 89 -1.31 -0.53 -4.41
C ILE A 89 -0.37 -0.05 -3.32
N PHE A 90 -0.79 0.92 -2.51
CA PHE A 90 -0.06 1.46 -1.38
C PHE A 90 -0.90 1.33 -0.11
N LEU A 91 -0.36 0.67 0.90
CA LEU A 91 -1.01 0.46 2.19
C LEU A 91 -0.22 1.19 3.27
N TYR A 92 -0.92 2.03 4.05
CA TYR A 92 -0.35 2.77 5.16
C TYR A 92 -0.92 2.23 6.45
N PRO A 93 -0.18 1.38 7.19
CA PRO A 93 -0.61 0.89 8.49
C PRO A 93 -0.87 2.04 9.47
N ARG A 94 -1.84 1.86 10.36
CA ARG A 94 -2.14 2.83 11.41
C ARG A 94 -1.01 2.92 12.45
N GLU A 95 -0.34 1.81 12.70
CA GLU A 95 0.73 1.65 13.67
C GLU A 95 1.97 0.98 13.06
N VAL A 96 3.14 1.31 13.61
CA VAL A 96 4.39 0.64 13.24
C VAL A 96 4.41 -0.75 13.86
N ASN A 97 4.40 -1.79 13.01
CA ASN A 97 4.44 -3.18 13.45
C ASN A 97 5.82 -3.80 13.21
N LYS A 98 6.58 -4.01 14.29
CA LYS A 98 7.95 -4.57 14.26
C LYS A 98 8.03 -6.00 13.71
N HIS A 99 6.91 -6.72 13.69
CA HIS A 99 6.82 -8.09 13.19
C HIS A 99 6.34 -8.16 11.73
N LEU A 100 6.02 -7.01 11.11
CA LEU A 100 5.40 -6.99 9.79
C LEU A 100 6.30 -7.59 8.70
N VAL A 101 7.62 -7.34 8.75
CA VAL A 101 8.59 -7.97 7.83
C VAL A 101 8.49 -9.50 7.94
N SER A 102 8.65 -10.05 9.14
CA SER A 102 8.59 -11.50 9.37
C SER A 102 7.26 -12.10 8.91
N ARG A 103 6.15 -11.39 9.13
CA ARG A 103 4.82 -11.84 8.71
C ARG A 103 4.64 -11.83 7.20
N LEU A 104 5.14 -10.80 6.50
CA LEU A 104 5.13 -10.78 5.04
C LEU A 104 6.08 -11.84 4.47
N SER A 105 7.19 -12.14 5.14
CA SER A 105 8.11 -13.21 4.73
C SER A 105 7.47 -14.60 4.79
N GLN A 106 6.51 -14.83 5.69
CA GLN A 106 5.74 -16.08 5.69
C GLN A 106 4.89 -16.26 4.42
N LEU A 107 4.53 -15.16 3.76
CA LEU A 107 3.72 -15.17 2.55
C LEU A 107 4.56 -15.14 1.26
N TYR A 108 5.66 -14.38 1.25
CA TYR A 108 6.44 -14.10 0.05
C TYR A 108 7.88 -14.66 0.08
N GLY A 109 8.28 -15.35 1.15
CA GLY A 109 9.65 -15.83 1.33
C GLY A 109 10.59 -14.79 1.93
N GLU A 110 11.91 -14.98 1.80
CA GLU A 110 12.89 -14.05 2.37
C GLU A 110 13.05 -12.78 1.53
N PRO A 111 13.03 -11.58 2.14
CA PRO A 111 13.22 -10.34 1.42
C PRO A 111 14.70 -10.02 1.18
N GLU A 112 14.96 -9.25 0.13
CA GLU A 112 16.14 -8.40 0.06
C GLU A 112 15.96 -7.20 1.00
N ILE A 113 16.97 -6.89 1.81
CA ILE A 113 16.90 -5.83 2.82
C ILE A 113 17.93 -4.75 2.52
N CYS A 114 17.44 -3.53 2.28
CA CYS A 114 18.24 -2.35 1.98
C CYS A 114 18.06 -1.27 3.06
N LYS A 115 19.16 -0.60 3.43
CA LYS A 115 19.11 0.57 4.32
C LYS A 115 18.83 1.82 3.49
N SER A 116 17.82 2.59 3.87
CA SER A 116 17.48 3.85 3.22
C SER A 116 18.10 5.00 4.02
N THR A 117 18.88 5.85 3.35
CA THR A 117 19.53 7.01 3.97
C THR A 117 19.19 8.30 3.25
N VAL A 118 19.02 9.38 3.99
CA VAL A 118 18.85 10.75 3.46
C VAL A 118 19.90 11.63 4.10
N ALA A 119 20.67 12.36 3.29
CA ALA A 119 21.80 13.18 3.74
C ALA A 119 22.76 12.44 4.71
N GLY A 120 23.04 11.16 4.43
CA GLY A 120 23.91 10.30 5.23
C GLY A 120 23.31 9.78 6.55
N LYS A 121 22.05 10.12 6.86
CA LYS A 121 21.33 9.62 8.05
C LYS A 121 20.40 8.46 7.67
N LEU A 122 20.39 7.41 8.47
CA LEU A 122 19.47 6.28 8.30
C LEU A 122 18.04 6.72 8.60
N VAL A 123 17.18 6.70 7.57
CA VAL A 123 15.76 7.08 7.70
C VAL A 123 14.84 5.86 7.82
N GLY A 124 15.24 4.72 7.24
CA GLY A 124 14.43 3.50 7.28
C GLY A 124 15.16 2.28 6.76
N THR A 125 14.44 1.17 6.79
CA THR A 125 14.81 -0.08 6.12
C THR A 125 13.74 -0.42 5.10
N GLN A 126 14.17 -0.75 3.89
CA GLN A 126 13.32 -1.27 2.83
C GLN A 126 13.50 -2.78 2.75
N SER A 127 12.41 -3.53 2.89
CA SER A 127 12.35 -4.95 2.61
C SER A 127 11.63 -5.16 1.28
N LEU A 128 12.22 -5.95 0.39
CA LEU A 128 11.74 -6.18 -0.97
C LEU A 128 11.55 -7.67 -1.21
N TRP A 129 10.38 -8.05 -1.70
CA TRP A 129 10.08 -9.39 -2.18
C TRP A 129 9.73 -9.34 -3.65
N VAL A 130 10.26 -10.30 -4.41
CA VAL A 130 9.82 -10.57 -5.77
C VAL A 130 9.10 -11.91 -5.76
N THR A 131 7.79 -11.86 -5.99
CA THR A 131 6.95 -13.06 -6.04
C THR A 131 7.08 -13.75 -7.40
N GLU A 132 6.75 -15.05 -7.45
CA GLU A 132 6.74 -15.83 -8.70
C GLU A 132 5.79 -15.24 -9.76
N GLY A 133 4.75 -14.50 -9.33
CA GLY A 133 3.81 -13.81 -10.21
C GLY A 133 4.31 -12.46 -10.74
N GLU A 134 5.63 -12.25 -10.81
CA GLU A 134 6.27 -11.00 -11.27
C GLU A 134 5.74 -9.74 -10.57
N THR A 135 5.37 -9.89 -9.30
CA THR A 135 4.98 -8.78 -8.44
C THR A 135 6.10 -8.48 -7.47
N GLU A 136 6.51 -7.22 -7.46
CA GLU A 136 7.33 -6.64 -6.41
C GLU A 136 6.43 -6.21 -5.25
N VAL A 137 6.73 -6.73 -4.07
CA VAL A 137 6.17 -6.25 -2.81
C VAL A 137 7.28 -5.54 -2.06
N SER A 138 7.06 -4.30 -1.64
CA SER A 138 8.03 -3.58 -0.83
C SER A 138 7.41 -3.13 0.49
N LEU A 139 8.18 -3.17 1.57
CA LEU A 139 7.83 -2.62 2.87
C LEU A 139 8.92 -1.63 3.27
N PHE A 140 8.54 -0.36 3.42
CA PHE A 140 9.40 0.62 4.06
C PHE A 140 9.06 0.74 5.55
N SER A 141 10.06 0.51 6.41
CA SER A 141 9.96 0.64 7.86
C SER A 141 10.84 1.81 8.35
N PRO A 142 10.28 2.93 8.82
CA PRO A 142 11.04 4.07 9.31
C PRO A 142 11.77 3.73 10.62
N VAL A 143 12.93 4.37 10.84
CA VAL A 143 13.81 4.02 11.97
C VAL A 143 13.32 4.64 13.30
N TYR A 144 12.89 5.90 13.35
CA TYR A 144 12.31 6.53 14.56
C TYR A 144 11.40 7.78 14.31
N GLU A 145 11.21 8.22 13.07
CA GLU A 145 10.50 9.49 12.78
C GLU A 145 9.00 9.29 12.54
N THR A 146 8.17 10.10 13.22
CA THR A 146 6.70 10.13 13.04
C THR A 146 6.26 10.86 11.77
N SER A 147 7.17 11.54 11.07
CA SER A 147 6.91 12.24 9.80
C SER A 147 6.87 11.30 8.60
N ILE A 148 7.49 10.11 8.69
CA ILE A 148 7.55 9.16 7.57
C ILE A 148 6.76 7.92 7.95
N ASN A 149 5.74 7.59 7.15
CA ASN A 149 4.88 6.45 7.43
C ASN A 149 5.53 5.13 6.99
N THR A 150 5.21 4.06 7.71
CA THR A 150 5.32 2.71 7.18
C THR A 150 4.44 2.60 5.94
N VAL A 151 4.96 2.05 4.85
CA VAL A 151 4.19 1.79 3.63
C VAL A 151 4.52 0.42 3.08
N ILE A 152 3.46 -0.32 2.71
CA ILE A 152 3.57 -1.55 1.91
C ILE A 152 3.14 -1.20 0.49
N SER A 153 3.93 -1.55 -0.52
CA SER A 153 3.60 -1.31 -1.92
C SER A 153 3.58 -2.60 -2.73
N PHE A 154 2.63 -2.71 -3.66
CA PHE A 154 2.56 -3.78 -4.67
C PHE A 154 2.76 -3.17 -6.06
N ARG A 155 3.60 -3.80 -6.88
CA ARG A 155 3.93 -3.34 -8.24
C ARG A 155 4.17 -4.54 -9.17
N PHE A 156 3.60 -4.54 -10.37
CA PHE A 156 3.91 -5.54 -11.40
C PHE A 156 5.08 -5.12 -12.30
N PHE A 157 5.91 -6.08 -12.70
CA PHE A 157 7.05 -5.81 -13.58
C PHE A 157 6.68 -5.69 -15.07
N TYR A 158 5.61 -6.34 -15.53
CA TYR A 158 5.22 -6.34 -16.94
C TYR A 158 4.35 -5.13 -17.34
N ASP A 159 3.78 -4.41 -16.37
CA ASP A 159 3.11 -3.13 -16.62
C ASP A 159 4.18 -2.03 -16.63
N VAL A 160 4.69 -1.69 -17.83
CA VAL A 160 5.71 -0.64 -18.02
C VAL A 160 5.29 0.70 -17.40
N PRO A 161 4.02 1.16 -17.51
CA PRO A 161 3.52 2.26 -16.70
C PRO A 161 3.70 2.07 -15.19
N ALA A 162 3.47 0.87 -14.65
CA ALA A 162 3.77 0.57 -13.24
C ALA A 162 5.26 0.65 -12.90
N LEU A 163 6.18 0.64 -13.87
CA LEU A 163 7.61 0.91 -13.65
C LEU A 163 7.93 2.42 -13.54
N LYS A 164 7.04 3.31 -13.98
CA LYS A 164 7.17 4.77 -13.76
C LYS A 164 7.15 5.10 -12.25
N ASP A 165 7.65 6.27 -11.85
CA ASP A 165 7.85 6.66 -10.44
C ASP A 165 6.56 6.98 -9.65
N TYR A 166 5.53 6.14 -9.72
CA TYR A 166 4.32 6.30 -8.92
C TYR A 166 4.66 6.37 -7.43
N LEU A 167 4.40 7.53 -6.84
CA LEU A 167 4.62 7.84 -5.44
C LEU A 167 3.38 8.54 -4.88
N ILE A 168 2.94 8.10 -3.72
CA ILE A 168 2.08 8.87 -2.84
C ILE A 168 2.73 8.87 -1.47
N ALA A 169 2.89 10.04 -0.87
CA ALA A 169 3.54 10.19 0.43
C ALA A 169 2.84 11.29 1.21
N VAL A 170 2.87 11.22 2.54
CA VAL A 170 2.34 12.33 3.36
C VAL A 170 3.26 13.53 3.21
N SER A 171 2.70 14.67 2.84
CA SER A 171 3.44 15.94 2.75
C SER A 171 3.93 16.35 4.13
N ILE A 172 5.20 16.75 4.22
CA ILE A 172 5.84 17.25 5.47
C ILE A 172 5.64 18.75 5.59
#